data_AF-A0A517MCT1-F1
#
_entry.id   AF-A0A517MCT1-F1
#
_cell.length_a   1.000
_cell.length_b   1.000
_cell.length_c   1.000
_cell.angle_alpha   90.00
_cell.angle_beta   90.00
_cell.angle_gamma   90.00
#
_symmetry.space_group_name_H-M   'P 1'
#
loop_
_entity.id
_entity.type
_entity.pdbx_description
1 polymer ?
#
loop_
_entity_poly.entity_id
_entity_poly.type
_entity_poly.pdbx_seq_one_letter_code
_entity_poly.pdbx_strand_id
1 'polypeptide(L)'
;MSASSEHPEHGSDHGFAHPQSISSLLTVFSALVILTIITVLIANFKLGNAEIWISLFIASIKASLVMYFFMHLGHDKPFNALIFLSSAFFLALFMGLTMMDRNAYRSSLEPIIDAPYVNEALEEIEEVVPALEDPAVADDTGAIEGPSVVDPPEAQ
;
A
#
# COMPACT_ATOMS: atom_id res chain seq x y z
N MET A 1 -36.95 48.26 49.91
CA MET A 1 -35.58 48.70 49.57
C MET A 1 -34.71 48.25 50.73
N SER A 2 -33.73 47.37 50.61
CA SER A 2 -32.98 46.94 49.44
C SER A 2 -32.58 45.47 49.59
N ALA A 3 -32.60 44.77 48.46
CA ALA A 3 -32.01 43.44 48.33
C ALA A 3 -30.49 43.57 48.42
N SER A 4 -29.87 42.71 49.24
CA SER A 4 -28.42 42.49 49.22
C SER A 4 -28.12 41.45 48.16
N SER A 5 -27.73 41.93 46.98
CA SER A 5 -27.10 41.14 45.93
C SER A 5 -25.64 40.91 46.30
N GLU A 6 -25.32 39.73 46.83
CA GLU A 6 -23.94 39.26 46.94
C GLU A 6 -23.74 38.07 46.01
N HIS A 7 -22.78 38.27 45.10
CA HIS A 7 -22.36 37.41 44.01
C HIS A 7 -21.59 36.20 44.55
N PRO A 8 -21.93 34.95 44.21
CA PRO A 8 -20.92 33.92 44.02
C PRO A 8 -20.38 34.09 42.60
N GLU A 9 -19.09 34.33 42.52
CA GLU A 9 -18.33 34.39 41.28
C GLU A 9 -18.45 33.09 40.48
N HIS A 10 -18.43 33.26 39.15
CA HIS A 10 -18.23 32.18 38.20
C HIS A 10 -16.88 31.50 38.46
N GLY A 11 -16.90 30.39 39.21
CA GLY A 11 -15.81 29.42 39.28
C GLY A 11 -15.67 28.73 37.93
N SER A 12 -14.81 29.30 37.11
CA SER A 12 -14.29 28.75 35.86
C SER A 12 -13.53 27.44 36.11
N ASP A 13 -14.16 26.29 35.85
CA ASP A 13 -13.44 25.02 35.66
C ASP A 13 -14.00 24.31 34.42
N HIS A 14 -13.97 25.02 33.30
CA HIS A 14 -14.14 24.41 31.98
C HIS A 14 -12.77 23.99 31.44
N GLY A 15 -12.59 22.68 31.30
CA GLY A 15 -11.86 22.13 30.17
C GLY A 15 -10.36 21.93 30.36
N PHE A 16 -9.97 20.89 31.10
CA PHE A 16 -8.72 20.19 30.81
C PHE A 16 -9.02 18.73 30.52
N ALA A 17 -9.58 18.49 29.33
CA ALA A 17 -9.39 17.21 28.68
C ALA A 17 -7.88 17.00 28.58
N HIS A 18 -7.30 16.20 29.47
CA HIS A 18 -5.85 15.97 29.51
C HIS A 18 -5.41 15.41 28.16
N PRO A 19 -4.82 16.23 27.27
CA PRO A 19 -4.31 15.73 26.01
C PRO A 19 -3.12 14.81 26.35
N GLN A 20 -2.94 13.73 25.59
CA GLN A 20 -1.74 12.92 25.73
C GLN A 20 -0.51 13.81 25.70
N SER A 21 0.44 13.51 26.58
CA SER A 21 1.66 14.29 26.68
C SER A 21 2.37 14.32 25.33
N ILE A 22 2.70 15.53 24.85
CA ILE A 22 3.42 15.76 23.60
C ILE A 22 4.71 14.90 23.54
N SER A 23 5.32 14.66 24.71
CA SER A 23 6.49 13.79 24.86
C SER A 23 6.24 12.34 24.42
N SER A 24 5.06 11.76 24.73
CA SER A 24 4.70 10.41 24.30
C SER A 24 4.62 10.33 22.77
N LEU A 25 3.95 11.31 22.15
CA LEU A 25 3.81 11.37 20.69
C LEU A 25 5.16 11.53 19.99
N LEU A 26 6.03 12.40 20.49
CA LEU A 26 7.38 12.59 19.93
C LEU A 26 8.27 11.36 20.09
N THR A 27 8.14 10.63 21.20
CA THR A 27 8.89 9.39 21.44
C THR A 27 8.54 8.33 20.40
N VAL A 28 7.24 8.09 20.21
CA VAL A 28 6.75 7.08 19.25
C VAL A 28 7.04 7.53 17.83
N PHE A 29 6.85 8.81 17.50
CA PHE A 29 7.21 9.36 16.20
C PHE A 29 8.69 9.10 15.88
N SER A 30 9.59 9.39 16.81
CA SER A 30 11.02 9.16 16.63
C SER A 30 11.33 7.66 16.42
N ALA A 31 10.69 6.78 17.20
CA ALA A 31 10.81 5.33 16.99
C ALA A 31 10.32 4.90 15.61
N LEU A 32 9.18 5.40 15.14
CA LEU A 32 8.64 5.08 13.81
C LEU A 32 9.55 5.57 12.68
N VAL A 33 10.16 6.75 12.82
CA VAL A 33 11.15 7.26 11.86
C VAL A 33 12.37 6.34 11.80
N ILE A 34 12.92 5.95 12.96
CA ILE A 34 14.07 5.03 13.02
C ILE A 34 13.73 3.70 12.36
N LEU A 35 12.59 3.10 12.69
CA LEU A 35 12.15 1.84 12.09
C LEU A 35 11.92 1.98 10.57
N THR A 36 11.51 3.15 10.10
CA THR A 36 11.35 3.43 8.67
C THR A 36 12.68 3.51 7.96
N ILE A 37 13.66 4.21 8.53
CA ILE A 37 15.03 4.26 8.01
C ILE A 37 15.59 2.84 7.91
N ILE A 38 15.44 2.03 8.97
CA ILE A 38 15.89 0.63 8.99
C ILE A 38 15.24 -0.17 7.85
N THR A 39 13.93 -0.04 7.62
CA THR A 39 13.26 -0.73 6.52
C THR A 39 13.79 -0.31 5.16
N VAL A 40 13.99 0.99 4.94
CA VAL A 40 14.57 1.48 3.67
C VAL A 40 15.97 0.94 3.49
N LEU A 41 16.81 0.94 4.53
CA LEU A 41 18.15 0.37 4.45
C LEU A 41 18.11 -1.11 4.07
N ILE A 42 17.24 -1.91 4.71
CA ILE A 42 17.07 -3.33 4.41
C ILE A 42 16.62 -3.56 2.97
N ALA A 43 15.68 -2.75 2.48
CA ALA A 43 15.21 -2.81 1.09
C ALA A 43 16.31 -2.49 0.05
N ASN A 44 17.38 -1.81 0.46
CA ASN A 44 18.53 -1.58 -0.41
C ASN A 44 19.53 -2.76 -0.42
N PHE A 45 19.41 -3.73 0.50
CA PHE A 45 20.26 -4.91 0.50
C PHE A 45 19.62 -6.05 -0.32
N LYS A 46 20.40 -6.66 -1.23
CA LYS A 46 19.96 -7.83 -2.01
C LYS A 46 19.98 -9.10 -1.15
N LEU A 47 18.94 -9.26 -0.31
CA LEU A 47 18.73 -10.43 0.55
C LEU A 47 17.84 -11.50 -0.12
N GLY A 48 17.44 -11.29 -1.38
CA GLY A 48 16.57 -12.19 -2.13
C GLY A 48 15.21 -12.35 -1.44
N ASN A 49 14.70 -13.58 -1.36
CA ASN A 49 13.39 -13.87 -0.77
C ASN A 49 13.27 -13.46 0.72
N ALA A 50 14.38 -13.38 1.45
CA ALA A 50 14.37 -13.00 2.86
C ALA A 50 14.00 -11.53 3.07
N GLU A 51 14.26 -10.66 2.09
CA GLU A 51 13.95 -9.23 2.15
C GLU A 51 12.47 -8.98 2.47
N ILE A 52 11.58 -9.70 1.80
CA ILE A 52 10.12 -9.58 1.96
C ILE A 52 9.72 -9.95 3.39
N TRP A 53 10.22 -11.10 3.90
CA TRP A 53 9.88 -11.57 5.24
C TRP A 53 10.38 -10.64 6.34
N ILE A 54 11.62 -10.15 6.23
CA ILE A 54 12.17 -9.18 7.19
C ILE A 54 11.40 -7.85 7.12
N SER A 55 11.13 -7.35 5.92
CA SER A 55 10.42 -6.07 5.74
C SER A 55 9.00 -6.15 6.32
N LEU A 56 8.31 -7.26 6.10
CA LEU A 56 6.98 -7.52 6.66
C LEU A 56 7.01 -7.60 8.19
N PHE A 57 8.03 -8.25 8.76
CA PHE A 57 8.21 -8.33 10.21
C PHE A 57 8.40 -6.95 10.84
N ILE A 58 9.27 -6.11 10.26
CA ILE A 58 9.51 -4.74 10.75
C ILE A 58 8.26 -3.88 10.57
N ALA A 59 7.52 -4.05 9.48
CA ALA A 59 6.24 -3.39 9.27
C ALA A 59 5.22 -3.75 10.37
N SER A 60 5.15 -5.03 10.77
CA SER A 60 4.31 -5.47 11.90
C SER A 60 4.69 -4.80 13.21
N ILE A 61 6.00 -4.65 13.51
CA ILE A 61 6.46 -3.94 14.72
C ILE A 61 5.99 -2.47 14.70
N LYS A 62 6.12 -1.79 13.56
CA LYS A 62 5.63 -0.40 13.42
C LYS A 62 4.14 -0.32 13.70
N ALA A 63 3.35 -1.23 13.12
CA ALA A 63 1.91 -1.29 13.34
C ALA A 63 1.55 -1.52 14.82
N SER A 64 2.26 -2.42 15.51
CA SER A 64 2.07 -2.66 16.95
C SER A 64 2.39 -1.44 17.80
N LEU A 65 3.46 -0.69 17.49
CA LEU A 65 3.78 0.58 18.17
C LEU A 65 2.65 1.60 17.98
N VAL A 66 2.14 1.74 16.76
CA VAL A 66 1.04 2.66 16.46
C VAL A 66 -0.19 2.31 17.30
N MET A 67 -0.55 1.03 17.38
CA MET A 67 -1.73 0.61 18.15
C MET A 67 -1.57 0.79 19.64
N TYR A 68 -0.42 0.40 20.20
CA TYR A 68 -0.22 0.49 21.63
C TYR A 68 -0.30 1.95 22.12
N PHE A 69 0.31 2.88 21.38
CA PHE A 69 0.45 4.27 21.81
C PHE A 69 -0.63 5.21 21.27
N PHE A 70 -0.92 5.20 19.96
CA PHE A 70 -1.91 6.11 19.36
C PHE A 70 -3.36 5.65 19.58
N MET A 71 -3.61 4.34 19.64
CA MET A 71 -4.94 3.82 19.96
C MET A 71 -5.15 3.65 21.47
N HIS A 72 -4.19 4.06 22.31
CA HIS A 72 -4.25 3.93 23.78
C HIS A 72 -4.59 2.52 24.28
N LEU A 73 -4.26 1.48 23.52
CA LEU A 73 -4.70 0.10 23.81
C LEU A 73 -4.30 -0.37 25.22
N GLY A 74 -3.19 0.14 25.76
CA GLY A 74 -2.71 -0.16 27.11
C GLY A 74 -3.32 0.66 28.25
N HIS A 75 -3.97 1.80 27.96
CA HIS A 75 -4.52 2.71 28.99
C HIS A 75 -6.05 2.85 28.91
N ASP A 76 -6.66 2.52 27.76
CA ASP A 76 -8.10 2.53 27.56
C ASP A 76 -8.75 1.17 27.87
N LYS A 77 -10.08 1.13 27.80
CA LYS A 77 -10.85 -0.09 28.03
C LYS A 77 -10.39 -1.21 27.07
N PRO A 78 -10.27 -2.47 27.55
CA PRO A 78 -9.88 -3.63 26.73
C PRO A 78 -10.84 -3.88 25.55
N PHE A 79 -12.00 -3.24 25.54
CA PHE A 79 -12.94 -3.23 24.43
C PHE A 79 -12.34 -2.65 23.13
N ASN A 80 -11.50 -1.61 23.20
CA ASN A 80 -10.83 -1.06 22.01
C ASN A 80 -9.83 -2.08 21.43
N ALA A 81 -9.12 -2.80 22.31
CA ALA A 81 -8.23 -3.89 21.93
C ALA A 81 -8.98 -5.01 21.19
N LEU A 82 -10.18 -5.36 21.64
CA LEU A 82 -10.98 -6.41 21.02
C LEU A 82 -11.50 -6.01 19.63
N ILE A 83 -11.99 -4.76 19.47
CA ILE A 83 -12.42 -4.25 18.17
C ILE A 83 -11.25 -4.22 17.19
N PHE A 84 -10.09 -3.73 17.66
CA PHE A 84 -8.88 -3.70 16.86
C PHE A 84 -8.41 -5.11 16.47
N LEU A 85 -8.39 -6.05 17.41
CA LEU A 85 -7.97 -7.43 17.14
C LEU A 85 -8.95 -8.13 16.18
N SER A 86 -10.25 -7.84 16.31
CA SER A 86 -11.28 -8.31 15.37
C SER A 86 -11.02 -7.77 13.96
N SER A 87 -10.75 -6.46 13.81
CA SER A 87 -10.46 -5.89 12.49
C SER A 87 -9.17 -6.44 11.88
N ALA A 88 -8.11 -6.62 12.68
CA ALA A 88 -6.87 -7.26 12.25
C ALA A 88 -7.08 -8.73 11.87
N PHE A 89 -7.92 -9.45 12.61
CA PHE A 89 -8.28 -10.84 12.30
C PHE A 89 -9.04 -10.93 10.98
N PHE A 90 -10.05 -10.10 10.77
CA PHE A 90 -10.77 -10.05 9.49
C PHE A 90 -9.88 -9.61 8.33
N LEU A 91 -8.97 -8.65 8.55
CA LEU A 91 -7.94 -8.27 7.58
C LEU A 91 -7.07 -9.48 7.20
N ALA A 92 -6.55 -10.22 8.18
CA ALA A 92 -5.73 -11.40 7.94
C ALA A 92 -6.52 -12.50 7.22
N LEU A 93 -7.80 -12.69 7.58
CA LEU A 93 -8.71 -13.64 6.93
C LEU A 93 -8.91 -13.28 5.45
N PHE A 94 -9.25 -12.02 5.15
CA PHE A 94 -9.45 -11.56 3.78
C PHE A 94 -8.15 -11.58 2.98
N MET A 95 -7.04 -11.13 3.56
CA MET A 95 -5.73 -11.19 2.92
C MET A 95 -5.34 -12.64 2.56
N GLY A 96 -5.57 -13.57 3.49
CA GLY A 96 -5.35 -15.01 3.27
C GLY A 96 -6.25 -15.58 2.18
N LEU A 97 -7.54 -15.22 2.18
CA LEU A 97 -8.48 -15.62 1.15
C LEU A 97 -8.07 -15.09 -0.24
N THR A 98 -7.70 -13.82 -0.35
CA THR A 98 -7.20 -13.21 -1.59
C THR A 98 -5.92 -13.89 -2.07
N MET A 99 -5.00 -14.26 -1.17
CA MET A 99 -3.81 -15.03 -1.54
C MET A 99 -4.17 -16.43 -2.06
N MET A 100 -5.11 -17.12 -1.42
CA MET A 100 -5.60 -18.42 -1.87
C MET A 100 -6.29 -18.33 -3.24
N ASP A 101 -7.13 -17.31 -3.42
CA ASP A 101 -7.82 -17.02 -4.67
C ASP A 101 -6.83 -16.75 -5.81
N ARG A 102 -5.90 -15.80 -5.61
CA ARG A 102 -4.79 -15.55 -6.55
C ARG A 102 -4.04 -16.83 -6.89
N ASN A 103 -3.70 -17.63 -5.88
CA ASN A 103 -2.95 -18.86 -6.07
C ASN A 103 -3.71 -19.90 -6.89
N ALA A 104 -5.03 -19.98 -6.75
CA ALA A 104 -5.90 -20.90 -7.48
C ALA A 104 -6.12 -20.47 -8.93
N TYR A 105 -6.33 -19.18 -9.19
CA TYR A 105 -6.67 -18.68 -10.53
C TYR A 105 -5.46 -18.24 -11.37
N ARG A 106 -4.25 -18.14 -10.80
CA ARG A 106 -3.03 -17.74 -11.53
C ARG A 106 -2.85 -18.49 -12.86
N SER A 107 -3.11 -19.81 -12.89
CA SER A 107 -2.92 -20.65 -14.08
C SER A 107 -3.99 -20.46 -15.15
N SER A 108 -5.14 -19.87 -14.79
CA SER A 108 -6.25 -19.63 -15.70
C SER A 108 -6.29 -18.19 -16.21
N LEU A 109 -5.60 -17.27 -15.54
CA LEU A 109 -5.56 -15.84 -15.88
C LEU A 109 -4.32 -15.44 -16.69
N GLU A 110 -3.24 -16.21 -16.61
CA GLU A 110 -2.10 -16.03 -17.51
C GLU A 110 -2.54 -16.48 -18.93
N PRO A 111 -2.51 -15.59 -19.93
CA PRO A 111 -2.72 -16.02 -21.30
C PRO A 111 -1.61 -17.05 -21.61
N ILE A 112 -2.02 -18.24 -22.05
CA ILE A 112 -1.08 -19.17 -22.67
C ILE A 112 -0.63 -18.46 -23.94
N ILE A 113 0.52 -17.77 -23.88
CA ILE A 113 1.15 -17.22 -25.07
C ILE A 113 1.77 -18.42 -25.78
N ASP A 114 1.02 -18.97 -26.72
CA ASP A 114 1.52 -20.05 -27.55
C ASP A 114 2.75 -19.55 -28.32
N ALA A 115 3.74 -20.43 -28.51
CA ALA A 115 4.92 -20.17 -29.33
C ALA A 115 4.64 -19.42 -30.67
N PRO A 116 3.55 -19.69 -31.42
CA PRO A 116 3.21 -18.90 -32.60
C PRO A 116 3.03 -17.39 -32.35
N TYR A 117 2.39 -16.94 -31.27
CA TYR A 117 2.24 -15.50 -30.98
C TYR A 117 3.53 -14.86 -30.49
N VAL A 118 4.39 -15.62 -29.79
CA VAL A 118 5.74 -15.15 -29.41
C VAL A 118 6.58 -15.00 -30.67
N ASN A 119 6.55 -15.97 -31.58
CA ASN A 119 7.34 -15.92 -32.81
C ASN A 119 6.84 -14.83 -33.74
N GLU A 120 5.53 -14.63 -33.86
CA GLU A 120 4.95 -13.54 -34.65
C GLU A 120 5.31 -12.17 -34.07
N ALA A 121 5.24 -12.01 -32.74
CA ALA A 121 5.69 -10.78 -32.08
C ALA A 121 7.22 -10.58 -32.14
N LEU A 122 8.01 -11.65 -32.09
CA LEU A 122 9.47 -11.59 -32.22
C LEU A 122 9.90 -11.36 -33.67
N GLU A 123 9.18 -11.89 -34.65
CA GLU A 123 9.39 -11.64 -36.09
C GLU A 123 9.01 -10.19 -36.42
N GLU A 124 7.91 -9.67 -35.86
CA GLU A 124 7.54 -8.25 -35.97
C GLU A 124 8.61 -7.35 -35.33
N ILE A 125 9.16 -7.74 -34.17
CA ILE A 125 10.26 -6.99 -33.52
C ILE A 125 11.58 -7.15 -34.31
N GLU A 126 11.90 -8.31 -34.87
CA GLU A 126 13.14 -8.57 -35.64
C GLU A 126 13.10 -7.93 -37.04
N GLU A 127 11.92 -7.68 -37.61
CA GLU A 127 11.73 -6.89 -38.83
C GLU A 127 11.84 -5.38 -38.55
N VAL A 128 11.31 -4.91 -37.41
CA VAL A 128 11.27 -3.48 -37.06
C VAL A 128 12.59 -2.98 -36.44
N VAL A 129 13.29 -3.79 -35.64
CA VAL A 129 14.55 -3.40 -34.95
C VAL A 129 15.69 -3.00 -35.91
N PRO A 130 16.00 -3.73 -37.00
CA PRO A 130 17.05 -3.32 -37.93
C PRO A 130 16.69 -2.04 -38.71
N ALA A 131 15.40 -1.72 -38.87
CA ALA A 131 14.97 -0.46 -39.47
C ALA A 131 15.16 0.75 -38.54
N LEU A 132 15.27 0.54 -37.23
CA LEU A 132 15.53 1.60 -36.23
C LEU A 132 17.03 1.76 -35.88
N GLU A 133 17.87 0.80 -36.26
CA GLU A 133 19.32 0.79 -35.99
C GLU A 133 20.18 1.26 -37.19
N ASP A 134 19.60 1.42 -38.38
CA ASP A 134 20.30 2.04 -39.52
C ASP A 134 20.29 3.57 -39.41
N PRO A 135 21.44 4.25 -39.21
CA PRO A 135 21.51 5.70 -39.20
C PRO A 135 21.11 6.37 -40.53
N ALA A 136 20.87 5.59 -41.59
CA ALA A 136 20.37 6.09 -42.88
C ALA A 136 18.84 6.19 -42.96
N VAL A 137 18.07 5.56 -42.05
CA VAL A 137 16.59 5.56 -42.06
C VAL A 137 16.02 6.54 -41.01
N ALA A 138 16.63 7.73 -40.91
CA ALA A 138 16.04 8.85 -40.19
C ALA A 138 15.26 9.81 -41.12
N ASP A 139 15.19 9.52 -42.44
CA ASP A 139 14.70 10.46 -43.46
C ASP A 139 13.35 10.09 -44.12
N ASP A 140 12.77 8.92 -43.81
CA ASP A 140 11.49 8.50 -44.42
C ASP A 140 10.45 8.12 -43.36
N THR A 141 9.96 9.11 -42.61
CA THR A 141 8.75 8.99 -41.78
C THR A 141 7.49 9.06 -42.66
N GLY A 142 7.46 8.25 -43.72
CA GLY A 142 6.60 8.45 -44.88
C GLY A 142 5.50 7.42 -45.13
N ALA A 143 5.25 6.42 -44.27
CA ALA A 143 4.09 5.54 -44.45
C ALA A 143 3.84 4.65 -43.21
N ILE A 144 3.13 5.16 -42.21
CA ILE A 144 2.45 4.32 -41.22
C ILE A 144 1.00 4.14 -41.65
N GLU A 145 0.75 3.23 -42.59
CA GLU A 145 -0.58 2.65 -42.73
C GLU A 145 -0.75 1.64 -41.58
N GLY A 146 -1.57 2.01 -40.59
CA GLY A 146 -1.82 1.18 -39.41
C GLY A 146 -2.53 -0.13 -39.75
N PRO A 147 -2.45 -1.13 -38.86
CA PRO A 147 -3.04 -2.45 -39.12
C PRO A 147 -4.56 -2.36 -39.27
N SER A 148 -5.06 -2.95 -40.35
CA SER A 148 -6.49 -3.14 -40.66
C SER A 148 -7.20 -3.78 -39.47
N VAL A 149 -8.00 -2.99 -38.75
CA VAL A 149 -8.93 -3.46 -37.72
C VAL A 149 -9.94 -4.40 -38.39
N VAL A 150 -9.85 -5.69 -38.06
CA VAL A 150 -10.84 -6.70 -38.44
C VAL A 150 -12.07 -6.48 -37.57
N ASP A 151 -13.20 -6.10 -38.20
CA ASP A 151 -14.47 -5.91 -37.50
C ASP A 151 -14.97 -7.22 -36.86
N PRO A 152 -15.53 -7.18 -35.64
CA PRO A 152 -16.04 -8.38 -34.98
C PRO A 152 -17.28 -8.95 -35.70
N PRO A 153 -17.48 -10.27 -35.68
CA PRO A 153 -18.56 -10.93 -36.41
C PRO A 153 -19.94 -10.52 -35.86
N GLU A 154 -20.83 -10.09 -36.76
CA GLU A 154 -22.22 -9.78 -36.44
C GLU A 154 -22.94 -11.01 -35.88
N ALA A 155 -23.51 -10.84 -34.68
CA ALA A 155 -24.34 -11.85 -34.03
C ALA A 155 -25.60 -12.12 -34.87
N GLN A 156 -25.84 -13.39 -35.19
CA GLN A 156 -27.14 -13.90 -35.63
C GLN A 156 -27.86 -14.55 -34.46
#